data_AF-A0A345DC77-F1
#
_entry.id   AF-A0A345DC77-F1
#
_cell.length_a   1.000
_cell.length_b   1.000
_cell.length_c   1.000
_cell.angle_alpha   90.00
_cell.angle_beta   90.00
_cell.angle_gamma   90.00
#
_symmetry.space_group_name_H-M   'P 1'
#
loop_
_entity.id
_entity.type
_entity.pdbx_description
1 polymer ?
#
loop_
_entity_poly.entity_id
_entity_poly.type
_entity_poly.pdbx_seq_one_letter_code
_entity_poly.pdbx_strand_id
1 'polypeptide(L)'
;MFFGKPWSEWISLYSESHTNRINRLTHLFGIPLVASSIIVLVLSMFLPSLRSTGFTMFILGWLLQFIGHAFEGKKPEFFKDWRFLFVGLRWWFIKIRSGKF
;
A
#
# COMPACT_ATOMS: atom_id res chain seq x y z
N MET A 1 3.82 -6.50 19.17
CA MET A 1 3.24 -5.13 19.20
C MET A 1 3.96 -4.27 18.18
N PHE A 2 3.32 -3.20 17.70
CA PHE A 2 3.88 -2.16 16.83
C PHE A 2 3.53 -0.81 17.44
N PHE A 3 4.54 -0.07 17.92
CA PHE A 3 4.38 1.22 18.61
C PHE A 3 3.26 1.24 19.68
N GLY A 4 3.31 0.29 20.62
CA GLY A 4 2.39 0.27 21.77
C GLY A 4 1.00 -0.34 21.51
N LYS A 5 0.65 -0.66 20.27
CA LYS A 5 -0.59 -1.39 19.91
C LYS A 5 -0.28 -2.76 19.33
N PRO A 6 -1.11 -3.79 19.54
CA PRO A 6 -0.97 -5.07 18.84
C PRO A 6 -1.20 -4.91 17.33
N TRP A 7 -0.58 -5.79 16.53
CA TRP A 7 -0.75 -5.77 15.08
C TRP A 7 -2.20 -6.01 14.64
N SER A 8 -2.95 -6.83 15.38
CA SER A 8 -4.37 -7.08 15.11
C SER A 8 -5.19 -5.80 15.16
N GLU A 9 -4.92 -4.92 16.13
CA GLU A 9 -5.60 -3.63 16.27
C GLU A 9 -5.28 -2.70 15.09
N TRP A 10 -4.00 -2.56 14.73
CA TRP A 10 -3.60 -1.77 13.55
C TRP A 10 -4.27 -2.26 12.25
N ILE A 11 -4.31 -3.57 12.06
CA ILE A 11 -4.95 -4.19 10.89
C ILE A 11 -6.47 -4.02 10.93
N SER A 12 -7.10 -4.05 12.11
CA SER A 12 -8.52 -3.76 12.27
C SER A 12 -8.83 -2.33 11.87
N LEU A 13 -8.08 -1.36 12.42
CA LEU A 13 -8.24 0.07 12.11
C LEU A 13 -8.10 0.34 10.61
N TYR A 14 -7.10 -0.26 9.95
CA TYR A 14 -6.92 -0.15 8.51
C TYR A 14 -8.08 -0.80 7.72
N SER A 15 -8.55 -1.96 8.15
CA SER A 15 -9.62 -2.69 7.46
C SER A 15 -10.98 -1.99 7.60
N GLU A 16 -11.25 -1.39 8.76
CA GLU A 16 -12.48 -0.62 9.03
C GLU A 16 -12.51 0.71 8.25
N SER A 17 -11.35 1.31 8.00
CA SER A 17 -11.27 2.55 7.23
C SER A 17 -11.43 2.33 5.72
N HIS A 18 -11.05 1.14 5.21
CA HIS A 18 -11.20 0.75 3.80
C HIS A 18 -12.37 -0.22 3.61
N THR A 19 -13.58 0.28 3.44
CA THR A 19 -14.78 -0.56 3.31
C THR A 19 -15.20 -0.80 1.87
N ASN A 20 -14.85 0.10 0.95
CA ASN A 20 -15.23 0.03 -0.46
C ASN A 20 -14.42 -1.07 -1.18
N ARG A 21 -15.10 -1.88 -2.01
CA ARG A 21 -14.48 -2.96 -2.78
C ARG A 21 -13.44 -2.43 -3.77
N ILE A 22 -13.71 -1.32 -4.45
CA ILE A 22 -12.78 -0.69 -5.40
C ILE A 22 -11.54 -0.19 -4.68
N ASN A 23 -11.69 0.40 -3.49
CA ASN A 23 -10.56 0.80 -2.66
C ASN A 23 -9.68 -0.40 -2.27
N ARG A 24 -10.27 -1.48 -1.77
CA ARG A 24 -9.51 -2.70 -1.44
C ARG A 24 -8.83 -3.33 -2.65
N LEU A 25 -9.47 -3.36 -3.81
CA LEU A 25 -8.88 -3.91 -5.05
C LEU A 25 -7.72 -3.07 -5.56
N THR A 26 -7.88 -1.75 -5.61
CA THR A 26 -6.79 -0.86 -6.01
C THR A 26 -5.63 -0.92 -5.03
N HIS A 27 -5.87 -1.08 -3.73
CA HIS A 27 -4.81 -1.30 -2.73
C HIS A 27 -4.15 -2.67 -2.87
N LEU A 28 -4.90 -3.73 -3.19
CA LEU A 28 -4.37 -5.07 -3.43
C LEU A 28 -3.29 -5.08 -4.53
N PHE A 29 -3.46 -4.29 -5.58
CA PHE A 29 -2.47 -4.16 -6.67
C PHE A 29 -1.49 -3.00 -6.47
N GLY A 30 -1.95 -1.88 -5.91
CA GLY A 30 -1.15 -0.67 -5.71
C GLY A 30 -0.06 -0.83 -4.65
N ILE A 31 -0.37 -1.46 -3.50
CA ILE A 31 0.60 -1.67 -2.42
C ILE A 31 1.84 -2.45 -2.87
N PRO A 32 1.73 -3.64 -3.49
CA PRO A 32 2.93 -4.36 -3.94
C PRO A 32 3.64 -3.62 -5.08
N LEU A 33 2.92 -2.87 -5.92
CA LEU A 33 3.52 -2.07 -6.98
C LEU A 33 4.38 -0.93 -6.41
N VAL A 34 3.88 -0.21 -5.40
CA VAL A 34 4.69 0.80 -4.67
C VAL A 34 5.85 0.13 -3.94
N ALA A 35 5.62 -0.95 -3.19
CA ALA A 35 6.67 -1.62 -2.45
C ALA A 35 7.81 -2.13 -3.35
N SER A 36 7.48 -2.77 -4.47
CA SER A 36 8.47 -3.23 -5.45
C SER A 36 9.15 -2.09 -6.21
N SER A 37 8.45 -0.97 -6.46
CA SER A 37 9.07 0.20 -7.09
C SER A 37 10.25 0.76 -6.29
N ILE A 38 10.18 0.73 -4.96
CA ILE A 38 11.28 1.18 -4.09
C ILE A 38 12.50 0.27 -4.28
N ILE A 39 12.29 -1.04 -4.37
CA ILE A 39 13.37 -2.01 -4.63
C ILE A 39 14.00 -1.73 -6.00
N VAL A 40 13.17 -1.55 -7.04
CA VAL A 40 13.64 -1.24 -8.40
C VAL A 40 14.42 0.08 -8.45
N LEU A 41 13.97 1.11 -7.74
CA LEU A 41 14.67 2.39 -7.67
C LEU A 41 16.02 2.29 -6.97
N VAL A 42 16.13 1.51 -5.89
CA VAL A 42 17.41 1.22 -5.23
C VAL A 42 18.35 0.45 -6.18
N LEU A 43 17.85 -0.57 -6.88
CA LEU A 43 18.64 -1.29 -7.90
C LEU A 43 19.07 -0.38 -9.06
N SER A 44 18.27 0.63 -9.40
CA SER A 44 18.59 1.59 -10.47
C SER A 44 19.82 2.46 -10.19
N MET A 45 20.29 2.50 -8.94
CA MET A 45 21.57 3.15 -8.58
C MET A 45 22.77 2.44 -9.22
N PHE A 46 22.65 1.13 -9.48
CA PHE A 46 23.67 0.31 -10.14
C PHE A 46 23.30 -0.01 -11.59
N LEU A 47 22.00 -0.06 -11.90
CA LEU A 47 21.46 -0.36 -13.23
C LEU A 47 20.58 0.80 -13.72
N PRO A 48 21.16 1.88 -14.28
CA PRO A 48 20.43 3.10 -14.63
C PRO A 48 19.23 2.89 -15.57
N SER A 49 19.24 1.83 -16.38
CA SER A 49 18.13 1.43 -17.26
C SER A 49 16.83 1.15 -16.51
N LEU A 50 16.90 0.79 -15.22
CA LEU A 50 15.73 0.51 -14.38
C LEU A 50 15.05 1.77 -13.83
N ARG A 51 15.67 2.95 -13.96
CA ARG A 51 15.19 4.20 -13.32
C ARG A 51 13.78 4.57 -13.79
N SER A 52 13.55 4.59 -15.10
CA SER A 52 12.24 4.92 -15.67
C SER A 52 11.17 3.91 -15.26
N THR A 53 11.54 2.62 -15.19
CA THR A 53 10.65 1.56 -14.70
C THR A 53 10.27 1.78 -13.25
N GLY A 54 11.24 2.05 -12.37
CA GLY A 54 11.00 2.32 -10.95
C GLY A 54 10.06 3.50 -10.72
N PHE A 55 10.30 4.64 -11.38
CA PHE A 55 9.41 5.80 -11.28
C PHE A 55 8.02 5.54 -11.85
N THR A 56 7.92 4.83 -12.98
CA THR A 56 6.63 4.45 -13.57
C THR A 56 5.82 3.59 -12.60
N MET A 57 6.43 2.56 -12.01
CA MET A 57 5.77 1.71 -11.01
C MET A 57 5.33 2.52 -9.78
N PHE A 58 6.19 3.41 -9.28
CA PHE A 58 5.88 4.24 -8.11
C PHE A 58 4.66 5.14 -8.38
N ILE A 59 4.65 5.85 -9.51
CA ILE A 59 3.55 6.74 -9.89
C ILE A 59 2.25 5.95 -10.10
N LEU A 60 2.29 4.86 -10.86
CA LEU A 60 1.10 4.04 -11.12
C LEU A 60 0.55 3.39 -9.84
N GLY A 61 1.43 2.89 -8.96
CA GLY A 61 1.03 2.30 -7.69
C GLY A 61 0.35 3.30 -6.75
N TRP A 62 0.83 4.54 -6.72
CA TRP A 62 0.18 5.62 -5.98
C TRP A 62 -1.13 6.07 -6.62
N LEU A 63 -1.16 6.22 -7.95
CA LEU A 63 -2.36 6.60 -8.69
C LEU A 63 -3.50 5.62 -8.41
N LEU A 64 -3.24 4.31 -8.45
CA LEU A 64 -4.23 3.28 -8.11
C LEU A 64 -4.78 3.48 -6.69
N GLN A 65 -3.90 3.63 -5.69
CA GLN A 65 -4.33 3.83 -4.29
C GLN A 65 -5.15 5.10 -4.11
N PHE A 66 -4.75 6.22 -4.72
CA PHE A 66 -5.52 7.46 -4.65
C PHE A 66 -6.88 7.36 -5.34
N ILE A 67 -6.97 6.66 -6.48
CA ILE A 67 -8.25 6.35 -7.13
C ILE A 67 -9.14 5.56 -6.17
N GLY A 68 -8.60 4.53 -5.51
CA GLY A 68 -9.32 3.76 -4.48
C GLY A 68 -9.92 4.63 -3.38
N HIS A 69 -9.11 5.53 -2.83
CA HIS A 69 -9.54 6.47 -1.80
C HIS A 69 -10.56 7.50 -2.31
N ALA A 70 -10.51 7.91 -3.59
CA ALA A 70 -11.53 8.76 -4.18
C ALA A 70 -12.90 8.07 -4.19
N PHE A 71 -12.95 6.76 -4.49
CA PHE A 71 -14.19 5.96 -4.39
C PHE A 71 -14.63 5.67 -2.94
N GLU A 72 -13.69 5.58 -1.99
CA GLU A 72 -14.00 5.46 -0.56
C GLU A 72 -14.57 6.76 0.03
N GLY A 73 -14.25 7.92 -0.57
CA GLY A 73 -14.62 9.24 -0.04
C GLY A 73 -13.81 9.65 1.21
N LYS A 74 -12.76 8.90 1.54
CA LYS A 74 -11.88 9.14 2.70
C LYS A 74 -10.46 9.40 2.24
N LYS A 75 -9.79 10.37 2.87
CA LYS A 75 -8.35 10.59 2.65
C LYS A 75 -7.54 9.38 3.13
N PRO A 76 -6.40 9.08 2.49
CA PRO A 76 -5.48 8.05 2.96
C PRO A 76 -5.04 8.25 4.41
N GLU A 77 -4.93 7.15 5.16
CA GLU A 77 -4.67 7.14 6.59
C GLU A 77 -3.25 7.59 6.93
N PHE A 78 -2.31 7.44 5.99
CA PHE A 78 -0.94 7.92 6.19
C PHE A 78 -0.85 9.44 6.35
N PHE A 79 -1.87 10.20 5.93
CA PHE A 79 -1.97 11.64 6.23
C PHE A 79 -2.28 11.92 7.70
N LYS A 80 -2.93 10.97 8.39
CA LYS A 80 -3.13 11.05 9.84
C LYS A 80 -1.91 10.53 10.58
N ASP A 81 -1.34 9.44 10.06
CA ASP A 81 -0.22 8.75 10.68
C ASP A 81 0.57 7.92 9.65
N TRP A 82 1.81 8.33 9.36
CA TRP A 82 2.70 7.71 8.39
C TRP A 82 2.89 6.20 8.60
N ARG A 83 2.69 5.70 9.83
CA ARG A 83 2.79 4.27 10.16
C ARG A 83 1.82 3.41 9.34
N PHE A 84 0.70 3.98 8.86
CA PHE A 84 -0.25 3.26 8.00
C PHE A 84 0.33 2.79 6.67
N LEU A 85 1.46 3.34 6.21
CA LEU A 85 2.20 2.79 5.05
C LEU A 85 2.67 1.35 5.32
N PHE A 86 3.18 1.09 6.53
CA PHE A 86 3.63 -0.24 6.94
C PHE A 86 2.47 -1.17 7.28
N VAL A 87 1.41 -0.62 7.87
CA VAL A 87 0.18 -1.37 8.15
C VAL A 87 -0.46 -1.85 6.84
N GLY A 88 -0.52 -1.01 5.81
CA GLY A 88 -1.00 -1.39 4.47
C GLY A 88 -0.18 -2.53 3.87
N LEU A 89 1.16 -2.45 3.92
CA LEU A 89 2.02 -3.54 3.46
C LEU A 89 1.79 -4.86 4.23
N ARG A 90 1.62 -4.79 5.55
CA ARG A 90 1.32 -5.96 6.38
C ARG A 90 -0.06 -6.53 6.07
N TRP A 91 -1.07 -5.68 5.88
CA TRP A 91 -2.41 -6.07 5.47
C TRP A 91 -2.37 -6.83 4.14
N TRP A 92 -1.64 -6.31 3.15
CA TRP A 92 -1.47 -6.97 1.85
C TRP A 92 -0.87 -8.37 2.00
N PHE A 93 0.21 -8.51 2.79
CA PHE A 93 0.85 -9.81 3.03
C PHE A 93 -0.11 -10.83 3.67
N ILE A 94 -0.90 -10.40 4.67
CA ILE A 94 -1.91 -11.24 5.31
C ILE A 94 -3.00 -11.64 4.31
N LYS A 95 -3.46 -10.71 3.48
CA LYS A 95 -4.50 -10.93 2.47
C LYS A 95 -4.07 -12.00 1.48
N ILE A 96 -2.87 -11.89 0.91
CA ILE A 96 -2.29 -12.88 -0.02
C ILE A 96 -2.14 -14.25 0.65
N ARG A 97 -1.64 -14.31 1.89
CA ARG A 97 -1.43 -15.57 2.60
C ARG A 97 -2.74 -16.26 3.00
N SER A 98 -3.78 -15.48 3.31
CA SER A 98 -5.07 -16.02 3.76
C SER A 98 -5.97 -16.51 2.63
N GLY A 99 -5.74 -16.08 1.39
CA GLY A 99 -6.55 -16.44 0.21
C GLY A 99 -7.99 -15.90 0.24
N LYS A 100 -8.38 -15.11 1.24
CA LYS A 100 -9.73 -14.57 1.40
C LYS A 100 -9.82 -13.19 0.75
N PHE A 101 -10.48 -13.09 -0.41
CA PHE A 101 -10.69 -11.83 -1.14
C PHE A 101 -11.96 -11.08 -0.71
#